data_AF-K1TQF0-F1
#
_entry.id   AF-K1TQF0-F1
#
_cell.length_a   1.000
_cell.length_b   1.000
_cell.length_c   1.000
_cell.angle_alpha   90.00
_cell.angle_beta   90.00
_cell.angle_gamma   90.00
#
_symmetry.space_group_name_H-M   'P 1'
#
loop_
_entity.id
_entity.type
_entity.pdbx_description
1 polymer ?
#
loop_
_entity_poly.entity_id
_entity_poly.type
_entity_poly.pdbx_seq_one_letter_code
_entity_poly.pdbx_strand_id
1 'polypeptide(L)'
;QYEFIPYILAKCADVNEAKELISRINITDTPFDEHMPAGQLHWIIADRNSAITVESVSDGIKVYDNPIGVLTNNPPFDEQMFRLNDYMHLSRKQPQNNFSDKLELKTYSRGMGAIGLPGDLSSQSRFVRVAFVKANSVSGKGETESVSQFFHILGSVDQQRGCCEVKDKEY
;
A
#
# COMPACT_ATOMS: atom_id res chain seq x y z
N GLN A 1 -6.24 3.15 -21.10
CA GLN A 1 -6.11 2.98 -19.62
C GLN A 1 -7.39 3.19 -18.79
N TYR A 2 -8.26 4.15 -19.10
CA TYR A 2 -9.49 4.40 -18.32
C TYR A 2 -10.44 3.18 -18.28
N GLU A 3 -10.39 2.32 -19.29
CA GLU A 3 -11.19 1.08 -19.39
C GLU A 3 -10.61 -0.09 -18.59
N PHE A 4 -9.41 0.03 -18.03
CA PHE A 4 -8.70 -1.14 -17.47
C PHE A 4 -9.47 -1.78 -16.30
N ILE A 5 -9.92 -0.98 -15.33
CA ILE A 5 -10.69 -1.47 -14.19
C ILE A 5 -12.00 -2.16 -14.65
N PRO A 6 -12.90 -1.51 -15.41
CA PRO A 6 -14.13 -2.17 -15.85
C PRO A 6 -13.86 -3.37 -16.77
N TYR A 7 -12.79 -3.36 -17.57
CA TYR A 7 -12.40 -4.50 -18.41
C TYR A 7 -12.04 -5.73 -17.57
N ILE A 8 -11.21 -5.56 -16.54
CA ILE A 8 -10.86 -6.65 -15.61
C ILE A 8 -12.12 -7.16 -14.88
N LEU A 9 -12.91 -6.26 -14.29
CA LEU A 9 -14.11 -6.62 -13.52
C LEU A 9 -15.21 -7.29 -14.36
N ALA A 10 -15.28 -6.99 -15.66
CA ALA A 10 -16.26 -7.59 -16.56
C ALA A 10 -15.84 -8.97 -17.11
N LYS A 11 -14.57 -9.34 -16.98
CA LYS A 11 -13.99 -10.51 -17.67
C LYS A 11 -13.38 -11.55 -16.75
N CYS A 12 -13.09 -11.21 -15.49
CA CYS A 12 -12.37 -12.08 -14.56
C CYS A 12 -13.19 -12.30 -13.29
N ALA A 13 -13.27 -13.55 -12.83
CA ALA A 13 -13.87 -13.93 -11.57
C ALA A 13 -12.88 -13.91 -10.39
N ASP A 14 -11.58 -14.06 -10.68
CA ASP A 14 -10.52 -14.11 -9.67
C ASP A 14 -9.20 -13.49 -10.16
N VAL A 15 -8.21 -13.43 -9.27
CA VAL A 15 -6.88 -12.87 -9.57
C VAL A 15 -6.12 -13.69 -10.61
N ASN A 16 -6.33 -15.00 -10.72
CA ASN A 16 -5.62 -15.83 -11.69
C ASN A 16 -6.12 -15.55 -13.11
N GLU A 17 -7.44 -15.45 -13.30
CA GLU A 17 -8.02 -15.03 -14.58
C GLU A 17 -7.56 -13.62 -14.96
N ALA A 18 -7.47 -12.70 -13.99
CA ALA A 18 -6.94 -11.37 -14.22
C ALA A 18 -5.47 -11.41 -14.70
N LYS A 19 -4.60 -12.20 -14.06
CA LYS A 19 -3.20 -12.38 -14.51
C LYS A 19 -3.12 -12.90 -15.94
N GLU A 20 -3.92 -13.93 -16.28
CA GLU A 20 -3.94 -14.50 -17.62
C GLU A 20 -4.41 -13.48 -18.66
N LEU A 21 -5.48 -12.73 -18.37
CA LEU A 21 -5.99 -11.69 -19.26
C LEU A 21 -4.96 -10.57 -19.46
N ILE A 22 -4.35 -10.09 -18.38
CA ILE A 22 -3.34 -9.03 -18.42
C ILE A 22 -2.14 -9.43 -19.28
N SER A 23 -1.74 -10.70 -19.27
CA SER A 23 -0.61 -11.19 -20.08
C SER A 23 -0.84 -11.08 -21.60
N ARG A 24 -2.08 -10.82 -22.04
CA ARG A 24 -2.49 -10.81 -23.45
C ARG A 24 -2.92 -9.43 -23.96
N ILE A 25 -2.80 -8.39 -23.13
CA ILE A 25 -3.21 -7.03 -23.49
C ILE A 25 -2.05 -6.06 -23.43
N ASN A 26 -2.23 -4.90 -24.07
CA ASN A 26 -1.37 -3.74 -23.90
C ASN A 26 -2.21 -2.58 -23.39
N ILE A 27 -1.63 -1.77 -22.50
CA ILE A 27 -2.27 -0.55 -22.03
C ILE A 27 -1.75 0.60 -22.89
N THR A 28 -2.65 1.25 -23.62
CA THR A 28 -2.34 2.43 -24.41
C THR A 28 -2.62 3.72 -23.64
N ASP A 29 -1.96 4.79 -24.08
CA ASP A 29 -2.11 6.17 -23.63
C ASP A 29 -3.31 6.89 -24.29
N THR A 30 -4.19 6.14 -24.95
CA THR A 30 -5.41 6.68 -25.54
C THR A 30 -6.26 7.34 -24.44
N PRO A 31 -6.51 8.67 -24.51
CA PRO A 31 -7.27 9.37 -23.51
C PRO A 31 -8.77 9.05 -23.64
N PHE A 32 -9.52 9.31 -22.56
CA PHE A 32 -10.98 9.20 -22.62
C PHE A 32 -11.60 10.35 -23.44
N ASP A 33 -11.04 11.55 -23.26
CA ASP A 33 -11.41 12.79 -23.95
C ASP A 33 -10.13 13.62 -24.14
N GLU A 34 -10.07 14.47 -25.17
CA GLU A 34 -8.89 15.33 -25.45
C GLU A 34 -8.53 16.25 -24.27
N HIS A 35 -9.51 16.63 -23.42
CA HIS A 35 -9.29 17.44 -22.22
C HIS A 35 -8.97 16.61 -20.97
N MET A 36 -8.97 15.28 -21.08
CA MET A 36 -8.72 14.33 -19.99
C MET A 36 -7.56 13.40 -20.37
N PRO A 37 -6.30 13.88 -20.25
CA PRO A 37 -5.14 13.12 -20.66
C PRO A 37 -5.02 11.80 -19.88
N ALA A 38 -4.33 10.84 -20.49
CA ALA A 38 -4.00 9.59 -19.85
C ALA A 38 -3.14 9.82 -18.59
N GLY A 39 -3.73 9.65 -17.40
CA GLY A 39 -3.00 9.63 -16.13
C GLY A 39 -2.04 8.45 -15.98
N GLN A 40 -0.90 8.66 -15.34
CA GLN A 40 0.07 7.61 -15.03
C GLN A 40 -0.43 6.78 -13.85
N LEU A 41 -0.96 5.60 -14.13
CA LEU A 41 -1.62 4.75 -13.14
C LEU A 41 -0.90 3.41 -12.96
N HIS A 42 -1.06 2.87 -11.76
CA HIS A 42 -0.85 1.47 -11.43
C HIS A 42 -2.07 0.97 -10.66
N TRP A 43 -2.24 -0.35 -10.58
CA TRP A 43 -3.46 -0.95 -10.06
C TRP A 43 -3.15 -2.01 -9.01
N ILE A 44 -3.99 -2.07 -7.99
CA ILE A 44 -4.10 -3.23 -7.10
C ILE A 44 -5.38 -3.98 -7.47
N ILE A 45 -5.26 -5.29 -7.70
CA ILE A 45 -6.39 -6.18 -7.96
C ILE A 45 -6.37 -7.25 -6.87
N ALA A 46 -7.51 -7.50 -6.23
CA ALA A 46 -7.62 -8.47 -5.16
C ALA A 46 -8.92 -9.28 -5.28
N ASP A 47 -8.84 -10.54 -4.88
CA ASP A 47 -9.99 -11.42 -4.66
C ASP A 47 -10.05 -11.84 -3.18
N ARG A 48 -10.81 -12.91 -2.88
CA ARG A 48 -10.94 -13.45 -1.52
C ARG A 48 -9.61 -13.93 -0.92
N ASN A 49 -8.68 -14.37 -1.76
CA ASN A 49 -7.53 -15.18 -1.35
C ASN A 49 -6.20 -14.45 -1.58
N SER A 50 -6.13 -13.51 -2.51
CA SER A 50 -4.88 -12.94 -2.99
C SER A 50 -5.04 -11.52 -3.49
N ALA A 51 -3.91 -10.83 -3.61
CA ALA A 51 -3.81 -9.53 -4.27
C ALA A 51 -2.59 -9.50 -5.19
N ILE A 52 -2.68 -8.71 -6.25
CA ILE A 52 -1.59 -8.40 -7.17
C ILE A 52 -1.46 -6.89 -7.36
N THR A 53 -0.26 -6.45 -7.70
CA THR A 53 0.02 -5.10 -8.19
C THR A 53 0.36 -5.17 -9.67
N VAL A 54 -0.23 -4.28 -10.47
CA VAL A 54 -0.01 -4.16 -11.91
C VAL A 54 0.56 -2.79 -12.23
N GLU A 55 1.74 -2.74 -12.83
CA GLU A 55 2.43 -1.51 -13.22
C GLU A 55 2.71 -1.51 -14.73
N SER A 56 2.28 -0.48 -15.43
CA SER A 56 2.62 -0.27 -16.84
C SER A 56 3.86 0.61 -16.93
N VAL A 57 5.01 0.01 -17.23
CA VAL A 57 6.32 0.70 -17.30
C VAL A 57 6.89 0.64 -18.71
N SER A 58 8.06 1.27 -18.95
CA SER A 58 8.72 1.29 -20.26
C SER A 58 8.98 -0.11 -20.83
N ASP A 59 9.23 -1.08 -19.96
CA ASP A 59 9.56 -2.47 -20.33
C ASP A 59 8.30 -3.33 -20.55
N GLY A 60 7.11 -2.75 -20.42
CA GLY A 60 5.82 -3.42 -20.54
C GLY A 60 5.04 -3.49 -19.22
N ILE A 61 4.01 -4.34 -19.19
CA ILE A 61 3.18 -4.54 -18.01
C ILE A 61 3.89 -5.51 -17.06
N LYS A 62 4.20 -5.04 -15.85
CA LYS A 62 4.69 -5.86 -14.74
C LYS A 62 3.54 -6.24 -13.82
N VAL A 63 3.47 -7.52 -13.44
CA VAL A 63 2.48 -8.05 -12.51
C VAL A 63 3.21 -8.70 -11.34
N TYR A 64 2.97 -8.21 -10.13
CA TYR A 64 3.60 -8.69 -8.91
C TYR A 64 2.56 -9.33 -7.99
N ASP A 65 2.92 -10.43 -7.35
CA ASP A 65 2.17 -10.90 -6.18
C ASP A 65 2.29 -9.86 -5.06
N ASN A 66 1.16 -9.52 -4.45
CA ASN A 66 1.08 -8.53 -3.38
C ASN A 66 0.62 -9.18 -2.08
N PRO A 67 1.50 -9.94 -1.38
CA PRO A 67 1.13 -10.66 -0.16
C PRO A 67 0.77 -9.72 1.00
N ILE A 68 1.26 -8.47 0.97
CA ILE A 68 0.88 -7.46 1.97
C ILE A 68 -0.49 -6.84 1.67
N GLY A 69 -0.97 -6.92 0.42
CA GLY A 69 -2.24 -6.37 -0.08
C GLY A 69 -2.39 -4.88 0.20
N VAL A 70 -1.33 -4.12 -0.08
CA VAL A 70 -1.22 -2.66 0.06
C VAL A 70 -0.60 -2.09 -1.20
N LEU A 71 -1.00 -0.90 -1.62
CA LEU A 71 -0.39 -0.15 -2.71
C LEU A 71 -0.46 1.35 -2.39
N THR A 72 0.55 2.12 -2.75
CA THR A 72 0.54 3.59 -2.63
C THR A 72 0.84 4.26 -3.96
N ASN A 73 2.01 4.87 -4.18
CA ASN A 73 2.42 5.53 -5.43
C ASN A 73 3.85 5.11 -5.75
N ASN A 74 4.68 5.96 -6.36
CA ASN A 74 6.09 5.68 -6.62
C ASN A 74 6.91 5.51 -5.32
N PRO A 75 8.03 4.76 -5.32
CA PRO A 75 8.68 4.05 -6.43
C PRO A 75 7.92 2.78 -6.88
N PRO A 76 8.41 2.02 -7.88
CA PRO A 76 7.84 0.73 -8.27
C PRO A 76 7.62 -0.22 -7.08
N PHE A 77 6.63 -1.11 -7.20
CA PHE A 77 6.16 -1.95 -6.10
C PHE A 77 7.23 -2.86 -5.49
N ASP A 78 8.14 -3.41 -6.31
CA ASP A 78 9.23 -4.25 -5.85
C ASP A 78 10.23 -3.49 -4.95
N GLU A 79 10.53 -2.23 -5.29
CA GLU A 79 11.32 -1.34 -4.44
C GLU A 79 10.60 -1.07 -3.11
N GLN A 80 9.30 -0.77 -3.14
CA GLN A 80 8.52 -0.52 -1.93
C GLN A 80 8.51 -1.73 -0.99
N MET A 81 8.33 -2.92 -1.55
CA MET A 81 8.40 -4.19 -0.83
C MET A 81 9.81 -4.45 -0.28
N PHE A 82 10.87 -4.20 -1.05
CA PHE A 82 12.25 -4.38 -0.61
C PHE A 82 12.58 -3.47 0.59
N ARG A 83 12.08 -2.23 0.59
CA ARG A 83 12.27 -1.26 1.68
C ARG A 83 11.60 -1.67 2.99
N LEU A 84 10.64 -2.62 3.00
CA LEU A 84 10.10 -3.15 4.25
C LEU A 84 11.17 -3.83 5.12
N ASN A 85 12.27 -4.30 4.53
CA ASN A 85 13.40 -4.86 5.27
C ASN A 85 14.02 -3.86 6.26
N ASP A 86 14.01 -2.55 5.94
CA ASP A 86 14.53 -1.50 6.82
C ASP A 86 13.72 -1.41 8.14
N TYR A 87 12.49 -1.94 8.14
CA TYR A 87 11.53 -1.85 9.23
C TYR A 87 11.20 -3.20 9.88
N MET A 88 11.96 -4.26 9.57
CA MET A 88 11.69 -5.61 10.10
C MET A 88 11.76 -5.73 11.63
N HIS A 89 12.41 -4.77 12.28
CA HIS A 89 12.56 -4.70 13.73
C HIS A 89 11.32 -4.11 14.44
N LEU A 90 10.40 -3.48 13.71
CA LEU A 90 9.21 -2.87 14.29
C LEU A 90 8.30 -3.95 14.91
N SER A 91 7.69 -3.62 16.04
CA SER A 91 6.81 -4.53 16.77
C SER A 91 5.65 -3.83 17.43
N ARG A 92 4.49 -4.48 17.46
CA ARG A 92 3.35 -4.07 18.30
C ARG A 92 3.57 -4.33 19.80
N LYS A 93 4.59 -5.12 20.16
CA LYS A 93 4.93 -5.45 21.55
C LYS A 93 5.81 -4.36 22.17
N GLN A 94 5.98 -4.39 23.48
CA GLN A 94 7.00 -3.57 24.13
C GLN A 94 8.40 -4.04 23.72
N PRO A 95 9.35 -3.11 23.49
CA PRO A 95 10.70 -3.47 23.12
C PRO A 95 11.43 -4.14 24.30
N GLN A 96 12.41 -4.97 23.97
CA GLN A 96 13.36 -5.52 24.92
C GLN A 96 14.63 -4.65 24.93
N ASN A 97 15.27 -4.51 26.09
CA ASN A 97 16.55 -3.81 26.17
C ASN A 97 17.67 -4.66 25.57
N ASN A 98 18.00 -4.39 24.31
CA ASN A 98 19.11 -5.02 23.59
C ASN A 98 20.34 -4.11 23.49
N PHE A 99 20.33 -2.93 24.13
CA PHE A 99 21.41 -1.94 24.01
C PHE A 99 22.64 -2.34 24.83
N SER A 100 22.42 -2.69 26.10
CA SER A 100 23.47 -3.13 27.01
C SER A 100 22.86 -3.85 28.21
N ASP A 101 23.48 -4.95 28.62
CA ASP A 101 23.18 -5.68 29.85
C ASP A 101 23.58 -4.93 31.13
N LYS A 102 24.39 -3.88 31.01
CA LYS A 102 24.85 -3.03 32.13
C LYS A 102 23.93 -1.85 32.42
N LEU A 103 23.02 -1.52 31.49
CA LEU A 103 22.09 -0.41 31.64
C LEU A 103 20.68 -0.96 31.87
N GLU A 104 20.04 -0.64 32.98
CA GLU A 104 18.65 -1.04 33.26
C GLU A 104 17.64 -0.14 32.52
N LEU A 105 17.68 -0.11 31.18
CA LEU A 105 16.73 0.67 30.39
C LEU A 105 15.33 0.07 30.50
N LYS A 106 14.33 0.92 30.80
CA LYS A 106 12.94 0.52 31.01
C LYS A 106 12.02 1.21 30.01
N THR A 107 10.97 0.52 29.58
CA THR A 107 9.90 1.11 28.78
C THR A 107 9.07 2.05 29.65
N TYR A 108 8.86 3.29 29.19
CA TYR A 108 8.13 4.31 29.92
C TYR A 108 6.77 4.67 29.28
N SER A 109 6.48 4.15 28.09
CA SER A 109 5.23 4.38 27.37
C SER A 109 4.75 3.11 26.64
N ARG A 110 3.55 3.15 26.07
CA ARG A 110 3.01 2.13 25.16
C ARG A 110 3.41 2.43 23.73
N GLY A 111 3.46 1.41 22.89
CA GLY A 111 3.77 1.56 21.46
C GLY A 111 5.26 1.76 21.14
N MET A 112 6.14 1.68 22.15
CA MET A 112 7.58 1.90 21.95
C MET A 112 8.25 0.88 21.02
N GLY A 113 7.63 -0.28 20.78
CA GLY A 113 8.18 -1.30 19.88
C GLY A 113 8.13 -0.92 18.40
N ALA A 114 7.35 0.11 18.03
CA ALA A 114 7.26 0.64 16.68
C ALA A 114 7.99 1.98 16.52
N ILE A 115 8.84 2.38 17.48
CA ILE A 115 9.73 3.54 17.31
C ILE A 115 10.63 3.26 16.10
N GLY A 116 10.57 4.15 15.11
CA GLY A 116 11.19 3.96 13.78
C GLY A 116 10.17 3.87 12.65
N LEU A 117 8.88 3.67 12.94
CA LEU A 117 7.82 3.75 11.94
C LEU A 117 7.74 5.18 11.36
N PRO A 118 7.81 5.36 10.03
CA PRO A 118 7.89 6.69 9.43
C PRO A 118 6.54 7.42 9.49
N GLY A 119 6.60 8.71 9.83
CA GLY A 119 5.43 9.57 10.07
C GLY A 119 5.12 10.58 8.96
N ASP A 120 6.00 10.75 7.97
CA ASP A 120 5.78 11.69 6.86
C ASP A 120 4.76 11.16 5.84
N LEU A 121 4.40 12.02 4.87
CA LEU A 121 3.37 11.76 3.86
C LEU A 121 3.89 11.21 2.53
N SER A 122 5.22 10.96 2.43
CA SER A 122 5.77 10.36 1.22
C SER A 122 5.15 8.99 0.95
N SER A 123 5.13 8.61 -0.33
CA SER A 123 4.54 7.35 -0.77
C SER A 123 5.16 6.13 -0.07
N GLN A 124 6.49 6.08 0.06
CA GLN A 124 7.19 5.00 0.77
C GLN A 124 6.83 4.97 2.25
N SER A 125 6.79 6.12 2.92
CA SER A 125 6.43 6.19 4.34
C SER A 125 4.99 5.77 4.58
N ARG A 126 4.05 6.17 3.72
CA ARG A 126 2.67 5.67 3.75
C ARG A 126 2.61 4.16 3.51
N PHE A 127 3.37 3.64 2.56
CA PHE A 127 3.41 2.20 2.27
C PHE A 127 3.84 1.40 3.50
N VAL A 128 4.97 1.78 4.12
CA VAL A 128 5.48 1.15 5.35
C VAL A 128 4.47 1.25 6.48
N ARG A 129 3.89 2.44 6.69
CA ARG A 129 2.95 2.70 7.77
C ARG A 129 1.68 1.88 7.64
N VAL A 130 1.02 1.89 6.49
CA VAL A 130 -0.22 1.13 6.29
C VAL A 130 0.05 -0.38 6.23
N ALA A 131 1.20 -0.83 5.71
CA ALA A 131 1.61 -2.23 5.75
C ALA A 131 1.76 -2.73 7.20
N PHE A 132 2.48 -1.99 8.05
CA PHE A 132 2.63 -2.32 9.47
C PHE A 132 1.29 -2.31 10.20
N VAL A 133 0.46 -1.28 9.98
CA VAL A 133 -0.85 -1.15 10.61
C VAL A 133 -1.78 -2.28 10.18
N LYS A 134 -1.83 -2.62 8.88
CA LYS A 134 -2.64 -3.74 8.38
C LYS A 134 -2.19 -5.07 8.96
N ALA A 135 -0.89 -5.36 8.95
CA ALA A 135 -0.34 -6.63 9.44
C ALA A 135 -0.55 -6.86 10.95
N ASN A 136 -0.72 -5.79 11.72
CA ASN A 136 -0.89 -5.85 13.18
C ASN A 136 -2.32 -5.55 13.66
N SER A 137 -3.21 -5.15 12.75
CA SER A 137 -4.62 -4.89 13.01
C SER A 137 -5.38 -6.15 13.37
N VAL A 138 -6.38 -6.01 14.23
CA VAL A 138 -7.28 -7.10 14.61
C VAL A 138 -8.70 -6.62 14.33
N SER A 139 -9.44 -7.38 13.54
CA SER A 139 -10.88 -7.18 13.34
C SER A 139 -11.64 -8.39 13.88
N GLY A 140 -12.93 -8.19 14.18
CA GLY A 140 -13.85 -9.29 14.40
C GLY A 140 -14.11 -10.07 13.11
N LYS A 141 -15.16 -10.90 13.12
CA LYS A 141 -15.56 -11.70 11.95
C LYS A 141 -16.75 -11.10 11.20
N GLY A 142 -17.39 -10.08 11.76
CA GLY A 142 -18.52 -9.41 11.16
C GLY A 142 -18.12 -8.43 10.06
N GLU A 143 -19.03 -8.21 9.11
CA GLU A 143 -18.85 -7.24 8.03
C GLU A 143 -18.65 -5.82 8.60
N THR A 144 -19.51 -5.38 9.52
CA THR A 144 -19.42 -4.05 10.13
C THR A 144 -18.08 -3.83 10.84
N GLU A 145 -17.57 -4.82 11.56
CA GLU A 145 -16.26 -4.76 12.23
C GLU A 145 -15.11 -4.73 11.22
N SER A 146 -15.24 -5.48 10.12
CA SER A 146 -14.25 -5.51 9.04
C SER A 146 -14.18 -4.16 8.32
N VAL A 147 -15.33 -3.58 7.98
CA VAL A 147 -15.44 -2.26 7.36
C VAL A 147 -14.89 -1.18 8.28
N SER A 148 -15.28 -1.19 9.56
CA SER A 148 -14.76 -0.24 10.55
C SER A 148 -13.23 -0.34 10.68
N GLN A 149 -12.67 -1.56 10.78
CA GLN A 149 -11.22 -1.74 10.87
C GLN A 149 -10.51 -1.31 9.58
N PHE A 150 -11.10 -1.54 8.42
CA PHE A 150 -10.56 -1.10 7.13
C PHE A 150 -10.40 0.43 7.09
N PHE A 151 -11.41 1.19 7.53
CA PHE A 151 -11.31 2.65 7.61
C PHE A 151 -10.27 3.12 8.66
N HIS A 152 -10.13 2.42 9.79
CA HIS A 152 -9.05 2.74 10.75
C HIS A 152 -7.65 2.50 10.17
N ILE A 153 -7.48 1.45 9.34
CA ILE A 153 -6.22 1.19 8.64
C ILE A 153 -5.94 2.31 7.64
N LEU A 154 -6.92 2.69 6.80
CA LEU A 154 -6.75 3.80 5.85
C LEU A 154 -6.47 5.12 6.55
N GLY A 155 -7.13 5.39 7.68
CA GLY A 155 -6.90 6.58 8.49
C GLY A 155 -5.47 6.73 9.00
N SER A 156 -4.70 5.63 9.09
CA SER A 156 -3.28 5.69 9.47
C SER A 156 -2.39 6.42 8.46
N VAL A 157 -2.86 6.57 7.22
CA VAL A 157 -2.13 7.22 6.12
C VAL A 157 -2.92 8.34 5.46
N ASP A 158 -3.97 8.82 6.14
CA ASP A 158 -4.73 9.99 5.74
C ASP A 158 -3.82 11.23 5.68
N GLN A 159 -4.06 12.10 4.71
CA GLN A 159 -3.28 13.31 4.48
C GLN A 159 -4.10 14.52 4.93
N GLN A 160 -3.72 15.11 6.06
CA GLN A 160 -4.43 16.27 6.58
C GLN A 160 -4.09 17.51 5.75
N ARG A 161 -5.13 18.30 5.43
CA ARG A 161 -4.98 19.55 4.67
C ARG A 161 -3.94 20.45 5.32
N GLY A 162 -2.99 20.92 4.51
CA GLY A 162 -1.88 21.76 4.94
C GLY A 162 -0.59 21.00 5.27
N CYS A 163 -0.61 19.67 5.30
CA CYS A 163 0.58 18.86 5.55
C CYS A 163 1.33 18.42 4.28
N CYS A 164 0.72 18.58 3.10
CA CYS A 164 1.35 18.32 1.80
C CYS A 164 0.90 19.42 0.83
N GLU A 165 1.84 20.03 0.12
CA GLU A 165 1.57 20.97 -0.96
C GLU A 165 1.82 20.26 -2.28
N VAL A 166 0.80 20.19 -3.15
CA VAL A 166 0.90 19.51 -4.46
C VAL A 166 1.34 20.47 -5.56
N LYS A 167 1.03 21.77 -5.41
CA LYS A 167 1.47 22.92 -6.20
C LYS A 167 1.43 24.17 -5.32
N ASP A 168 2.06 25.27 -5.73
CA ASP A 168 2.05 26.53 -4.96
C ASP A 168 0.64 26.89 -4.46
N LYS A 169 0.46 26.81 -3.14
CA LYS A 169 -0.77 27.06 -2.37
C LYS A 169 -1.94 26.08 -2.60
N GLU A 170 -1.69 24.94 -3.24
CA GLU A 170 -2.62 23.83 -3.37
C GLU A 170 -2.23 22.71 -2.38
N TYR A 171 -3.13 22.40 -1.44
CA TYR A 171 -2.92 21.46 -0.33
C TYR A 171 -3.97 20.36 -0.30
#